data_AF-A0AAD9G253-F1
#
_entry.id   AF-A0AAD9G253-F1
#
_cell.length_a   1.000
_cell.length_b   1.000
_cell.length_c   1.000
_cell.angle_alpha   90.00
_cell.angle_beta   90.00
_cell.angle_gamma   90.00
#
_symmetry.space_group_name_H-M   'P 1'
#
loop_
_entity.id
_entity.type
_entity.pdbx_description
1 polymer ?
#
loop_
_entity_poly.entity_id
_entity_poly.type
_entity_poly.pdbx_seq_one_letter_code
_entity_poly.pdbx_strand_id
1 'polypeptide(L)'
;MRRAARAASSALGCNQKISASYAFTSGNAVHHRVSSVGAQLNFIAELSMSTKKTLKTKEIDGRVGELLELIEHTRNGVSSGGALDMLLFGDSELELEQLLELYDVLKQRKQPDSDVFETVFGIARIYDDQLEDGDAAVKYYKEALEILEGIPTDVTVWGAYMRVTTLGALAVCYENLGVPDEAEQYFEDAIGAYEEHCDQAPDETEVSDLDISLLADLNASAAMIHYHYAGNLLGQDRWEEAKNVTKIALVLAENSSMPEGELGDLQQCIHELWVEMD
;
A
#
# COMPACT_ATOMS: atom_id res chain seq x y z
N MET A 1 21.86 -23.62 -11.84
CA MET A 1 22.55 -22.42 -12.41
C MET A 1 21.91 -21.88 -13.69
N ARG A 2 22.07 -22.45 -14.91
CA ARG A 2 21.47 -21.85 -16.13
C ARG A 2 19.94 -21.88 -16.23
N ARG A 3 19.26 -22.76 -15.48
CA ARG A 3 17.80 -22.80 -15.36
C ARG A 3 17.33 -21.81 -14.29
N ALA A 4 17.93 -21.86 -13.09
CA ALA A 4 17.74 -20.88 -12.02
C ALA A 4 17.88 -19.42 -12.47
N ALA A 5 18.95 -19.08 -13.18
CA ALA A 5 19.15 -17.72 -13.69
C ALA A 5 18.11 -17.31 -14.74
N ARG A 6 17.48 -18.25 -15.47
CA ARG A 6 16.45 -17.93 -16.46
C ARG A 6 15.08 -17.78 -15.81
N ALA A 7 14.71 -18.66 -14.88
CA ALA A 7 13.47 -18.55 -14.12
C ALA A 7 13.46 -17.29 -13.26
N ALA A 8 14.57 -16.98 -12.58
CA ALA A 8 14.70 -15.75 -11.80
C ALA A 8 14.62 -14.51 -12.71
N SER A 9 15.26 -14.51 -13.89
CA SER A 9 15.11 -13.41 -14.85
C SER A 9 13.72 -13.31 -15.49
N SER A 10 13.03 -14.43 -15.67
CA SER A 10 11.64 -14.47 -16.18
C SER A 10 10.68 -13.94 -15.13
N ALA A 11 10.83 -14.37 -13.86
CA ALA A 11 10.09 -13.84 -12.72
C ALA A 11 10.35 -12.34 -12.54
N LEU A 12 11.62 -11.89 -12.56
CA LEU A 12 11.97 -10.46 -12.51
C LEU A 12 11.36 -9.67 -13.69
N GLY A 13 11.39 -10.22 -14.90
CA GLY A 13 10.80 -9.58 -16.08
C GLY A 13 9.27 -9.54 -16.08
N CYS A 14 8.62 -10.51 -15.45
CA CYS A 14 7.17 -10.49 -15.21
C CYS A 14 6.81 -9.58 -14.04
N ASN A 15 7.61 -9.53 -12.97
CA ASN A 15 7.48 -8.58 -11.87
C ASN A 15 7.47 -7.16 -12.44
N GLN A 16 8.43 -6.79 -13.30
CA GLN A 16 8.43 -5.47 -13.95
C GLN A 16 7.19 -5.16 -14.81
N LYS A 17 6.49 -6.17 -15.33
CA LYS A 17 5.24 -5.97 -16.10
C LYS A 17 4.02 -5.82 -15.19
N ILE A 18 3.98 -6.53 -14.07
CA ILE A 18 2.82 -6.58 -13.17
C ILE A 18 2.95 -5.52 -12.05
N SER A 19 4.18 -5.12 -11.69
CA SER A 19 4.48 -4.10 -10.66
C SER A 19 4.01 -2.69 -11.03
N ALA A 20 3.68 -2.41 -12.30
CA ALA A 20 3.39 -1.04 -12.73
C ALA A 20 1.91 -0.60 -12.62
N SER A 21 0.96 -1.50 -12.34
CA SER A 21 -0.48 -1.15 -12.49
C SER A 21 -1.36 -1.45 -11.27
N TYR A 22 -1.10 -2.51 -10.49
CA TYR A 22 -2.02 -2.90 -9.40
C TYR A 22 -1.44 -2.94 -8.00
N ALA A 23 -0.11 -2.93 -7.84
CA ALA A 23 0.46 -3.29 -6.55
C ALA A 23 0.01 -2.35 -5.41
N PHE A 24 -0.24 -1.07 -5.68
CA PHE A 24 -0.52 -0.09 -4.62
C PHE A 24 -1.45 1.06 -5.01
N THR A 25 -2.39 0.85 -5.94
CA THR A 25 -3.37 1.89 -6.29
C THR A 25 -4.49 1.96 -5.24
N SER A 26 -4.32 2.77 -4.20
CA SER A 26 -5.42 3.14 -3.30
C SER A 26 -6.43 4.04 -4.04
N GLY A 27 -7.27 3.45 -4.86
CA GLY A 27 -8.42 4.11 -5.46
C GLY A 27 -9.50 4.33 -4.40
N ASN A 28 -9.67 5.57 -3.94
CA ASN A 28 -10.81 6.08 -3.18
C ASN A 28 -11.09 5.49 -1.78
N ALA A 29 -10.31 5.88 -0.77
CA ALA A 29 -10.78 5.83 0.62
C ALA A 29 -11.42 7.18 1.01
N VAL A 30 -12.75 7.19 1.16
CA VAL A 30 -13.56 8.35 1.50
C VAL A 30 -13.46 8.66 3.01
N HIS A 31 -13.20 9.94 3.34
CA HIS A 31 -13.08 10.48 4.69
C HIS A 31 -14.17 10.04 5.70
N HIS A 32 -13.74 9.62 6.90
CA HIS A 32 -14.60 9.49 8.09
C HIS A 32 -14.49 10.73 9.01
N ARG A 33 -15.61 11.44 9.25
CA ARG A 33 -15.74 12.47 10.31
C ARG A 33 -16.64 11.99 11.44
N VAL A 34 -16.13 11.92 12.66
CA VAL A 34 -16.93 11.76 13.88
C VAL A 34 -16.94 13.08 14.66
N SER A 35 -18.15 13.62 14.89
CA SER A 35 -18.38 14.80 15.74
C SER A 35 -18.87 14.38 17.12
N SER A 36 -18.42 15.06 18.17
CA SER A 36 -19.04 14.99 19.50
C SER A 36 -18.79 16.26 20.32
N VAL A 37 -19.86 16.72 20.98
CA VAL A 37 -20.01 17.98 21.75
C VAL A 37 -20.37 17.64 23.21
N GLY A 38 -19.84 18.41 24.17
CA GLY A 38 -20.36 18.55 25.55
C GLY A 38 -19.27 18.84 26.59
N ALA A 39 -18.95 20.11 26.89
CA ALA A 39 -19.48 20.96 27.99
C ALA A 39 -18.99 20.55 29.41
N GLN A 40 -17.98 21.25 29.97
CA GLN A 40 -18.05 22.38 30.95
C GLN A 40 -17.81 21.91 32.41
N LEU A 41 -16.95 22.47 33.28
CA LEU A 41 -16.46 23.84 33.51
C LEU A 41 -15.14 23.87 34.34
N ASN A 42 -14.13 24.63 33.87
CA ASN A 42 -13.22 25.48 34.67
C ASN A 42 -12.76 26.67 33.78
N PHE A 43 -13.59 27.74 33.75
CA PHE A 43 -14.00 28.28 32.45
C PHE A 43 -13.02 29.24 31.73
N ILE A 44 -12.31 30.19 32.34
CA ILE A 44 -11.83 31.34 31.53
C ILE A 44 -10.43 31.15 30.90
N ALA A 45 -9.45 30.61 31.62
CA ALA A 45 -8.12 30.36 31.07
C ALA A 45 -8.10 29.12 30.15
N GLU A 46 -8.84 28.08 30.55
CA GLU A 46 -9.03 26.88 29.74
C GLU A 46 -9.83 27.19 28.48
N LEU A 47 -10.86 28.05 28.51
CA LEU A 47 -11.53 28.49 27.28
C LEU A 47 -10.60 29.25 26.34
N SER A 48 -9.74 30.15 26.84
CA SER A 48 -8.84 30.91 25.95
C SER A 48 -7.79 30.00 25.29
N MET A 49 -7.23 29.04 26.04
CA MET A 49 -6.31 28.06 25.46
C MET A 49 -7.04 27.05 24.56
N SER A 50 -8.24 26.61 24.94
CA SER A 50 -9.09 25.71 24.17
C SER A 50 -9.59 26.36 22.88
N THR A 51 -9.96 27.64 22.91
CA THR A 51 -10.34 28.41 21.71
C THR A 51 -9.14 28.64 20.78
N LYS A 52 -7.97 28.98 21.31
CA LYS A 52 -6.74 29.07 20.49
C LYS A 52 -6.35 27.71 19.90
N LYS A 53 -6.44 26.63 20.68
CA LYS A 53 -6.18 25.26 20.22
C LYS A 53 -7.15 24.87 19.11
N THR A 54 -8.45 25.10 19.30
CA THR A 54 -9.49 24.80 18.30
C THR A 54 -9.40 25.65 17.05
N LEU A 55 -9.04 26.94 17.14
CA LEU A 55 -8.76 27.74 15.95
C LEU A 55 -7.54 27.21 15.19
N LYS A 56 -6.45 26.89 15.90
CA LYS A 56 -5.24 26.33 15.26
C LYS A 56 -5.53 24.98 14.60
N THR A 57 -6.31 24.12 15.23
CA THR A 57 -6.75 22.84 14.63
C THR A 57 -7.59 23.08 13.37
N LYS A 58 -8.55 24.02 13.39
CA LYS A 58 -9.35 24.35 12.20
C LYS A 58 -8.51 24.92 11.04
N GLU A 59 -7.50 25.72 11.35
CA GLU A 59 -6.58 26.27 10.35
C GLU A 59 -5.73 25.16 9.71
N ILE A 60 -5.21 24.23 10.53
CA ILE A 60 -4.50 23.04 10.06
C ILE A 60 -5.43 22.19 9.18
N ASP A 61 -6.65 21.91 9.63
CA ASP A 61 -7.61 21.08 8.89
C ASP A 61 -8.05 21.73 7.57
N GLY A 62 -8.14 23.06 7.52
CA GLY A 62 -8.38 23.81 6.29
C GLY A 62 -7.24 23.66 5.28
N ARG A 63 -6.00 23.83 5.74
CA ARG A 63 -4.80 23.64 4.89
C ARG A 63 -4.65 22.20 4.40
N VAL A 64 -4.96 21.22 5.25
CA VAL A 64 -4.97 19.80 4.86
C VAL A 64 -5.95 19.57 3.72
N GLY A 65 -7.18 20.11 3.82
CA GLY A 65 -8.18 19.99 2.76
C GLY A 65 -7.71 20.61 1.44
N GLU A 66 -7.13 21.82 1.48
CA GLU A 66 -6.60 22.49 0.27
C GLU A 66 -5.48 21.68 -0.40
N LEU A 67 -4.55 21.11 0.39
CA LEU A 67 -3.45 20.29 -0.13
C LEU A 67 -3.94 18.97 -0.70
N LEU A 68 -4.91 18.31 -0.05
CA LEU A 68 -5.50 17.07 -0.55
C LEU A 68 -6.20 17.29 -1.90
N GLU A 69 -6.99 18.36 -2.02
CA GLU A 69 -7.61 18.73 -3.30
C GLU A 69 -6.55 18.96 -4.38
N LEU A 70 -5.46 19.66 -4.04
CA LEU A 70 -4.39 19.98 -4.97
C LEU A 70 -3.65 18.71 -5.45
N ILE A 71 -3.35 17.78 -4.55
CA ILE A 71 -2.78 16.46 -4.86
C ILE A 71 -3.72 15.67 -5.78
N GLU A 72 -5.01 15.66 -5.49
CA GLU A 72 -6.01 14.98 -6.32
C GLU A 72 -6.05 15.58 -7.74
N HIS A 73 -5.93 16.90 -7.88
CA HIS A 73 -5.83 17.55 -9.19
C HIS A 73 -4.56 17.14 -9.94
N THR A 74 -3.41 17.06 -9.26
CA THR A 74 -2.16 16.57 -9.86
C THR A 74 -2.34 15.14 -10.36
N ARG A 75 -2.90 14.24 -9.54
CA ARG A 75 -3.21 12.84 -9.91
C ARG A 75 -4.17 12.73 -11.10
N ASN A 76 -5.22 13.54 -11.13
CA ASN A 76 -6.21 13.53 -12.21
C ASN A 76 -5.69 14.17 -13.51
N GLY A 77 -4.73 15.10 -13.41
CA GLY A 77 -3.99 15.64 -14.55
C GLY A 77 -3.25 14.56 -15.35
N VAL A 78 -2.75 13.53 -14.67
CA VAL A 78 -2.07 12.35 -15.24
C VAL A 78 -2.97 11.58 -16.22
N SER A 79 -4.30 11.61 -16.03
CA SER A 79 -5.25 10.81 -16.82
C SER A 79 -5.72 11.46 -18.13
N SER A 80 -5.41 12.75 -18.39
CA SER A 80 -6.04 13.52 -19.49
C SER A 80 -5.11 14.12 -20.56
N GLY A 81 -3.79 13.92 -20.49
CA GLY A 81 -2.84 14.63 -21.35
C GLY A 81 -1.91 13.73 -22.17
N GLY A 82 -2.19 13.57 -23.47
CA GLY A 82 -1.25 12.94 -24.40
C GLY A 82 -0.02 13.82 -24.68
N ALA A 83 1.13 13.49 -24.08
CA ALA A 83 2.47 13.79 -24.57
C ALA A 83 3.49 12.91 -23.83
N LEU A 84 3.86 11.79 -24.46
CA LEU A 84 4.73 10.73 -23.94
C LEU A 84 6.12 11.25 -23.47
N ASP A 85 6.52 10.76 -22.29
CA ASP A 85 7.89 10.49 -21.81
C ASP A 85 8.71 11.61 -21.15
N MET A 86 8.40 12.90 -21.33
CA MET A 86 9.16 14.00 -20.67
C MET A 86 8.41 14.70 -19.52
N LEU A 87 7.10 14.44 -19.37
CA LEU A 87 6.26 14.97 -18.28
C LEU A 87 6.07 13.97 -17.13
N LEU A 88 6.25 12.67 -17.37
CA LEU A 88 6.02 11.61 -16.37
C LEU A 88 6.88 11.80 -15.10
N PHE A 89 8.16 12.16 -15.24
CA PHE A 89 9.03 12.42 -14.08
C PHE A 89 8.73 13.75 -13.38
N GLY A 90 8.26 14.77 -14.13
CA GLY A 90 8.00 16.10 -13.57
C GLY A 90 6.74 16.17 -12.71
N ASP A 91 5.75 15.32 -13.00
CA ASP A 91 4.49 15.26 -12.24
C ASP A 91 4.64 14.43 -10.95
N SER A 92 5.52 13.41 -10.96
CA SER A 92 5.90 12.61 -9.79
C SER A 92 6.64 13.42 -8.72
N GLU A 93 7.62 14.23 -9.13
CA GLU A 93 8.34 15.13 -8.22
C GLU A 93 7.40 16.18 -7.61
N LEU A 94 6.45 16.69 -8.41
CA LEU A 94 5.44 17.63 -7.93
C LEU A 94 4.48 16.98 -6.91
N GLU A 95 3.97 15.77 -7.17
CA GLU A 95 3.13 15.04 -6.21
C GLU A 95 3.91 14.77 -4.91
N LEU A 96 5.19 14.41 -5.02
CA LEU A 96 6.06 14.20 -3.86
C LEU A 96 6.23 15.48 -3.03
N GLU A 97 6.51 16.62 -3.67
CA GLU A 97 6.63 17.92 -2.99
C GLU A 97 5.35 18.26 -2.22
N GLN A 98 4.19 18.05 -2.85
CA GLN A 98 2.88 18.32 -2.24
C GLN A 98 2.59 17.38 -1.06
N LEU A 99 2.90 16.09 -1.19
CA LEU A 99 2.73 15.11 -0.13
C LEU A 99 3.68 15.38 1.05
N LEU A 100 4.92 15.79 0.79
CA LEU A 100 5.87 16.21 1.83
C LEU A 100 5.36 17.45 2.58
N GLU A 101 4.79 18.44 1.87
CA GLU A 101 4.16 19.60 2.53
C GLU A 101 2.97 19.16 3.38
N LEU A 102 2.09 18.33 2.82
CA LEU A 102 0.94 17.78 3.55
C LEU A 102 1.39 17.05 4.81
N TYR A 103 2.45 16.26 4.70
CA TYR A 103 3.00 15.52 5.83
C TYR A 103 3.51 16.44 6.95
N ASP A 104 4.22 17.52 6.60
CA ASP A 104 4.68 18.53 7.55
C ASP A 104 3.52 19.26 8.26
N VAL A 105 2.40 19.47 7.55
CA VAL A 105 1.18 20.03 8.15
C VAL A 105 0.52 19.01 9.08
N LEU A 106 0.40 17.75 8.66
CA LEU A 106 -0.21 16.67 9.43
C LEU A 106 0.55 16.35 10.72
N LYS A 107 1.89 16.38 10.71
CA LYS A 107 2.72 16.23 11.93
C LYS A 107 2.36 17.22 13.03
N GLN A 108 1.82 18.39 12.68
CA GLN A 108 1.41 19.40 13.66
C GLN A 108 0.16 19.01 14.45
N ARG A 109 -0.65 18.06 13.96
CA ARG A 109 -1.81 17.49 14.67
C ARG A 109 -1.39 16.68 15.91
N LYS A 110 -0.18 16.11 15.90
CA LYS A 110 0.37 15.26 16.98
C LYS A 110 -0.53 14.07 17.36
N GLN A 111 -1.28 13.56 16.40
CA GLN A 111 -2.11 12.35 16.55
C GLN A 111 -1.86 11.51 15.30
N PRO A 112 -1.51 10.22 15.45
CA PRO A 112 -1.53 9.31 14.31
C PRO A 112 -2.99 9.13 13.90
N ASP A 113 -3.28 9.39 12.63
CA ASP A 113 -4.58 9.19 12.01
C ASP A 113 -4.40 8.62 10.60
N SER A 114 -5.51 8.21 9.99
CA SER A 114 -5.54 7.64 8.63
C SER A 114 -4.90 8.57 7.60
N ASP A 115 -5.11 9.89 7.72
CA ASP A 115 -4.57 10.87 6.77
C ASP A 115 -3.03 10.88 6.84
N VAL A 116 -2.46 10.81 8.04
CA VAL A 116 -1.00 10.74 8.22
C VAL A 116 -0.45 9.46 7.61
N PHE A 117 -1.10 8.32 7.86
CA PHE A 117 -0.70 7.04 7.28
C PHE A 117 -0.72 7.10 5.75
N GLU A 118 -1.84 7.48 5.14
CA GLU A 118 -2.02 7.50 3.68
C GLU A 118 -1.04 8.46 3.00
N THR A 119 -0.73 9.59 3.64
CA THR A 119 0.26 10.54 3.13
C THR A 119 1.66 9.93 3.11
N VAL A 120 2.08 9.31 4.22
CA VAL A 120 3.42 8.69 4.33
C VAL A 120 3.55 7.49 3.40
N PHE A 121 2.50 6.68 3.32
CA PHE A 121 2.42 5.56 2.38
C PHE A 121 2.52 6.04 0.93
N GLY A 122 1.82 7.13 0.56
CA GLY A 122 1.91 7.74 -0.77
C GLY A 122 3.31 8.26 -1.10
N ILE A 123 4.01 8.86 -0.14
CA ILE A 123 5.42 9.28 -0.29
C ILE A 123 6.30 8.06 -0.57
N ALA A 124 6.16 7.00 0.23
CA ALA A 124 6.93 5.77 0.06
C ALA A 124 6.73 5.18 -1.34
N ARG A 125 5.48 5.13 -1.82
CA ARG A 125 5.11 4.64 -3.15
C ARG A 125 5.75 5.44 -4.27
N ILE A 126 5.81 6.78 -4.17
CA ILE A 126 6.49 7.59 -5.20
C ILE A 126 7.99 7.27 -5.24
N TYR A 127 8.63 7.12 -4.07
CA TYR A 127 10.02 6.71 -4.01
C TYR A 127 10.25 5.32 -4.63
N ASP A 128 9.37 4.36 -4.36
CA ASP A 128 9.49 2.99 -4.87
C ASP A 128 9.21 2.90 -6.37
N ASP A 129 8.01 3.31 -6.79
CA ASP A 129 7.48 3.06 -8.14
C ASP A 129 8.01 4.04 -9.20
N GLN A 130 8.30 5.29 -8.81
CA GLN A 130 8.52 6.38 -9.76
C GLN A 130 9.96 6.89 -9.75
N LEU A 131 10.59 6.92 -8.58
CA LEU A 131 11.96 7.39 -8.41
C LEU A 131 12.98 6.25 -8.29
N GLU A 132 12.52 5.02 -8.11
CA GLU A 132 13.35 3.82 -7.90
C GLU A 132 14.38 3.99 -6.76
N ASP A 133 14.03 4.78 -5.74
CA ASP A 133 14.85 5.01 -4.53
C ASP A 133 14.37 4.10 -3.41
N GLY A 134 14.82 2.84 -3.46
CA GLY A 134 14.43 1.80 -2.50
C GLY A 134 14.82 2.12 -1.05
N ASP A 135 15.92 2.84 -0.81
CA ASP A 135 16.34 3.23 0.53
C ASP A 135 15.35 4.25 1.14
N ALA A 136 14.92 5.24 0.35
CA ALA A 136 13.89 6.20 0.76
C ALA A 136 12.52 5.52 0.92
N ALA A 137 12.14 4.66 -0.02
CA ALA A 137 10.89 3.90 0.04
C ALA A 137 10.79 3.07 1.33
N VAL A 138 11.80 2.25 1.64
CA VAL A 138 11.85 1.44 2.87
C VAL A 138 11.71 2.30 4.12
N LYS A 139 12.39 3.45 4.16
CA LYS A 139 12.30 4.38 5.29
C LYS A 139 10.86 4.86 5.50
N TYR A 140 10.19 5.31 4.44
CA TYR A 140 8.82 5.83 4.56
C TYR A 140 7.79 4.73 4.76
N TYR A 141 7.94 3.54 4.15
CA TYR A 141 7.05 2.41 4.44
C TYR A 141 7.15 1.93 5.88
N LYS A 142 8.35 1.92 6.48
CA LYS A 142 8.51 1.64 7.91
C LYS A 142 7.83 2.70 8.78
N GLU A 143 7.99 3.98 8.45
CA GLU A 143 7.29 5.07 9.15
C GLU A 143 5.77 4.94 9.01
N ALA A 144 5.26 4.54 7.84
CA ALA A 144 3.84 4.27 7.63
C ALA A 144 3.36 3.10 8.50
N LEU A 145 4.11 2.00 8.56
CA LEU A 145 3.78 0.84 9.39
C LEU A 145 3.71 1.21 10.89
N GLU A 146 4.70 1.96 11.39
CA GLU A 146 4.70 2.47 12.77
C GLU A 146 3.49 3.38 13.07
N ILE A 147 3.07 4.20 12.10
CA ILE A 147 1.87 5.04 12.23
C ILE A 147 0.62 4.15 12.28
N LEU A 148 0.53 3.14 11.41
CA LEU A 148 -0.62 2.23 11.33
C LEU A 148 -0.83 1.46 12.65
N GLU A 149 0.24 0.97 13.26
CA GLU A 149 0.22 0.33 14.60
C GLU A 149 -0.29 1.27 15.70
N GLY A 150 -0.15 2.59 15.51
CA GLY A 150 -0.69 3.61 16.40
C GLY A 150 -2.19 3.91 16.20
N ILE A 151 -2.81 3.39 15.14
CA ILE A 151 -4.23 3.58 14.81
C ILE A 151 -5.00 2.31 15.25
N PRO A 152 -6.11 2.43 16.00
CA PRO A 152 -6.90 1.26 16.40
C PRO A 152 -7.62 0.66 15.18
N THR A 153 -6.98 -0.30 14.53
CA THR A 153 -7.38 -0.87 13.22
C THR A 153 -7.61 -2.38 13.25
N ASP A 154 -7.41 -3.01 14.41
CA ASP A 154 -7.25 -4.45 14.63
C ASP A 154 -8.43 -5.31 14.13
N VAL A 155 -9.58 -4.71 13.82
CA VAL A 155 -10.80 -5.40 13.36
C VAL A 155 -11.43 -4.76 12.11
N THR A 156 -10.75 -3.82 11.45
CA THR A 156 -11.28 -3.18 10.24
C THR A 156 -10.67 -3.78 8.98
N VAL A 157 -11.48 -3.92 7.93
CA VAL A 157 -11.00 -4.38 6.60
C VAL A 157 -9.94 -3.42 6.07
N TRP A 158 -10.13 -2.11 6.23
CA TRP A 158 -9.13 -1.10 5.87
C TRP A 158 -7.80 -1.30 6.61
N GLY A 159 -7.85 -1.59 7.92
CA GLY A 159 -6.67 -1.86 8.73
C GLY A 159 -5.86 -3.04 8.22
N ALA A 160 -6.54 -4.17 8.01
CA ALA A 160 -5.94 -5.38 7.45
C ALA A 160 -5.37 -5.12 6.06
N TYR A 161 -6.13 -4.45 5.19
CA TYR A 161 -5.70 -4.10 3.85
C TYR A 161 -4.42 -3.26 3.86
N MET A 162 -4.38 -2.19 4.66
CA MET A 162 -3.21 -1.31 4.74
C MET A 162 -2.00 -2.01 5.36
N ARG A 163 -2.21 -2.89 6.34
CA ARG A 163 -1.13 -3.65 6.98
C ARG A 163 -0.48 -4.64 6.01
N VAL A 164 -1.30 -5.48 5.36
CA VAL A 164 -0.85 -6.46 4.36
C VAL A 164 -0.11 -5.77 3.21
N THR A 165 -0.71 -4.69 2.71
CA THR A 165 -0.17 -3.89 1.61
C THR A 165 1.18 -3.26 1.98
N THR A 166 1.31 -2.63 3.16
CA THR A 166 2.56 -1.99 3.60
C THR A 166 3.69 -3.01 3.82
N LEU A 167 3.37 -4.17 4.43
CA LEU A 167 4.35 -5.24 4.62
C LEU A 167 4.80 -5.85 3.29
N GLY A 168 3.87 -6.06 2.35
CA GLY A 168 4.17 -6.53 1.00
C GLY A 168 5.07 -5.57 0.23
N ALA A 169 4.81 -4.26 0.32
CA ALA A 169 5.67 -3.24 -0.29
C ALA A 169 7.09 -3.27 0.28
N LEU A 170 7.24 -3.35 1.61
CA LEU A 170 8.54 -3.49 2.25
C LEU A 170 9.30 -4.73 1.76
N ALA A 171 8.61 -5.86 1.63
CA ALA A 171 9.20 -7.10 1.13
C ALA A 171 9.76 -6.92 -0.29
N VAL A 172 8.97 -6.32 -1.19
CA VAL A 172 9.40 -6.03 -2.57
C VAL A 172 10.57 -5.04 -2.61
N CYS A 173 10.55 -3.97 -1.81
CA CYS A 173 11.68 -3.06 -1.74
C CYS A 173 12.96 -3.78 -1.29
N TYR A 174 12.89 -4.63 -0.26
CA TYR A 174 14.06 -5.40 0.20
C TYR A 174 14.54 -6.42 -0.83
N GLU A 175 13.62 -7.05 -1.58
CA GLU A 175 13.95 -7.93 -2.70
C GLU A 175 14.72 -7.14 -3.77
N ASN A 176 14.22 -5.97 -4.16
CA ASN A 176 14.84 -5.08 -5.16
C ASN A 176 16.21 -4.55 -4.71
N LEU A 177 16.39 -4.31 -3.41
CA LEU A 177 17.68 -3.94 -2.82
C LEU A 177 18.68 -5.11 -2.76
N GLY A 178 18.28 -6.32 -3.15
CA GLY A 178 19.15 -7.50 -3.15
C GLY A 178 19.38 -8.07 -1.76
N VAL A 179 18.40 -7.88 -0.86
CA VAL A 179 18.44 -8.33 0.54
C VAL A 179 17.32 -9.37 0.75
N PRO A 180 17.49 -10.59 0.21
CA PRO A 180 16.40 -11.57 0.08
C PRO A 180 15.96 -12.21 1.41
N ASP A 181 16.80 -12.19 2.44
CA ASP A 181 16.47 -12.75 3.76
C ASP A 181 15.51 -11.80 4.51
N GLU A 182 15.79 -10.50 4.49
CA GLU A 182 14.89 -9.48 5.03
C GLU A 182 13.59 -9.36 4.22
N ALA A 183 13.66 -9.51 2.89
CA ALA A 183 12.47 -9.54 2.04
C ALA A 183 11.53 -10.70 2.42
N GLU A 184 12.09 -11.91 2.61
CA GLU A 184 11.34 -13.09 3.03
C GLU A 184 10.62 -12.86 4.35
N GLN A 185 11.29 -12.27 5.34
CA GLN A 185 10.65 -11.95 6.62
C GLN A 185 9.41 -11.07 6.43
N TYR A 186 9.49 -10.03 5.60
CA TYR A 186 8.35 -9.16 5.33
C TYR A 186 7.25 -9.84 4.49
N PHE A 187 7.61 -10.74 3.56
CA PHE A 187 6.62 -11.56 2.85
C PHE A 187 5.84 -12.45 3.82
N GLU A 188 6.54 -13.13 4.74
CA GLU A 188 5.90 -13.96 5.76
C GLU A 188 5.02 -13.14 6.71
N ASP A 189 5.49 -11.97 7.16
CA ASP A 189 4.71 -11.07 7.99
C ASP A 189 3.43 -10.58 7.28
N ALA A 190 3.53 -10.27 5.97
CA ALA A 190 2.38 -9.83 5.16
C ALA A 190 1.34 -10.95 4.97
N ILE A 191 1.80 -12.16 4.66
CA ILE A 191 0.95 -13.35 4.52
C ILE A 191 0.29 -13.68 5.86
N GLY A 192 1.05 -13.64 6.96
CA GLY A 192 0.52 -13.87 8.31
C GLY A 192 -0.55 -12.84 8.71
N ALA A 193 -0.37 -11.57 8.36
CA ALA A 193 -1.38 -10.54 8.59
C ALA A 193 -2.67 -10.75 7.78
N TYR A 194 -2.55 -11.27 6.54
CA TYR A 194 -3.70 -11.65 5.72
C TYR A 194 -4.46 -12.84 6.33
N GLU A 195 -3.75 -13.90 6.73
CA GLU A 195 -4.33 -15.09 7.37
C GLU A 195 -5.01 -14.73 8.70
N GLU A 196 -4.38 -13.90 9.53
CA GLU A 196 -4.97 -13.39 10.78
C GLU A 196 -6.31 -12.70 10.53
N HIS A 197 -6.41 -11.87 9.48
CA HIS A 197 -7.66 -11.21 9.11
C HIS A 197 -8.73 -12.21 8.67
N CYS A 198 -8.37 -13.20 7.85
CA CYS A 198 -9.29 -14.24 7.40
C CYS A 198 -9.83 -15.10 8.56
N ASP A 199 -8.99 -15.42 9.55
CA ASP A 199 -9.39 -16.20 10.73
C ASP A 199 -10.28 -15.42 11.71
N GLN A 200 -10.15 -14.10 11.74
CA GLN A 200 -10.93 -13.22 12.61
C GLN A 200 -12.24 -12.73 11.97
N ALA A 201 -12.42 -12.90 10.65
CA ALA A 201 -13.60 -12.46 9.94
C ALA A 201 -14.86 -13.20 10.45
N PRO A 202 -15.85 -12.50 11.03
CA PRO A 202 -17.08 -13.14 11.52
C PRO A 202 -17.93 -13.70 10.37
N ASP A 203 -18.44 -14.92 10.53
CA ASP A 203 -19.29 -15.64 9.55
C ASP A 203 -20.55 -14.86 9.09
N GLU A 204 -21.01 -13.90 9.88
CA GLU A 204 -22.27 -13.18 9.67
C GLU A 204 -22.12 -11.69 10.07
N THR A 205 -21.48 -10.89 9.22
CA THR A 205 -21.60 -9.42 9.29
C THR A 205 -22.38 -8.90 8.09
N GLU A 206 -23.26 -7.91 8.31
CA GLU A 206 -23.66 -6.99 7.24
C GLU A 206 -22.38 -6.27 6.79
N VAL A 207 -21.71 -6.83 5.78
CA VAL A 207 -20.51 -6.24 5.18
C VAL A 207 -20.96 -5.07 4.33
N SER A 208 -20.38 -3.89 4.55
CA SER A 208 -20.70 -2.73 3.72
C SER A 208 -20.17 -2.92 2.29
N ASP A 209 -20.77 -2.27 1.29
CA ASP A 209 -20.27 -2.33 -0.09
C ASP A 209 -18.78 -1.91 -0.19
N LEU A 210 -18.35 -0.99 0.68
CA LEU A 210 -16.95 -0.56 0.80
C LEU A 210 -16.05 -1.68 1.33
N ASP A 211 -16.47 -2.37 2.38
CA ASP A 211 -15.74 -3.50 2.94
C ASP A 211 -15.66 -4.65 1.94
N ILE A 212 -16.71 -4.90 1.14
CA ILE A 212 -16.68 -5.90 0.06
C ILE A 212 -15.61 -5.54 -0.97
N SER A 213 -15.53 -4.27 -1.39
CA SER A 213 -14.50 -3.81 -2.33
C SER A 213 -13.10 -3.97 -1.74
N LEU A 214 -12.88 -3.52 -0.51
CA LEU A 214 -11.57 -3.61 0.15
C LEU A 214 -11.13 -5.05 0.41
N LEU A 215 -12.07 -5.97 0.68
CA LEU A 215 -11.78 -7.40 0.77
C LEU A 215 -11.32 -7.99 -0.57
N ALA A 216 -11.95 -7.56 -1.67
CA ALA A 216 -11.56 -7.98 -3.00
C ALA A 216 -10.17 -7.42 -3.37
N ASP A 217 -9.86 -6.17 -3.00
CA ASP A 217 -8.54 -5.56 -3.17
C ASP A 217 -7.49 -6.24 -2.29
N LEU A 218 -7.84 -6.58 -1.05
CA LEU A 218 -6.99 -7.35 -0.14
C LEU A 218 -6.60 -8.71 -0.72
N ASN A 219 -7.55 -9.43 -1.34
CA ASN A 219 -7.24 -10.67 -2.04
C ASN A 219 -6.30 -10.45 -3.23
N ALA A 220 -6.44 -9.34 -3.97
CA ALA A 220 -5.55 -8.99 -5.08
C ALA A 220 -4.12 -8.70 -4.58
N SER A 221 -4.00 -7.91 -3.50
CA SER A 221 -2.72 -7.63 -2.84
C SER A 221 -2.08 -8.90 -2.32
N ALA A 222 -2.84 -9.76 -1.63
CA ALA A 222 -2.35 -11.03 -1.13
C ALA A 222 -1.88 -11.94 -2.28
N ALA A 223 -2.60 -11.97 -3.41
CA ALA A 223 -2.16 -12.72 -4.59
C ALA A 223 -0.79 -12.24 -5.10
N MET A 224 -0.61 -10.93 -5.21
CA MET A 224 0.65 -10.33 -5.66
C MET A 224 1.80 -10.58 -4.68
N ILE A 225 1.54 -10.51 -3.37
CA ILE A 225 2.52 -10.83 -2.33
C ILE A 225 3.00 -12.28 -2.47
N HIS A 226 2.09 -13.24 -2.67
CA HIS A 226 2.47 -14.63 -2.90
C HIS A 226 3.26 -14.83 -4.18
N TYR A 227 2.93 -14.08 -5.24
CA TYR A 227 3.65 -14.13 -6.50
C TYR A 227 5.07 -13.56 -6.39
N HIS A 228 5.25 -12.41 -5.74
CA HIS A 228 6.57 -11.83 -5.47
C HIS A 228 7.40 -12.70 -4.52
N TYR A 229 6.77 -13.27 -3.48
CA TYR A 229 7.45 -14.21 -2.59
C TYR A 229 7.96 -15.45 -3.35
N ALA A 230 7.23 -15.91 -4.36
CA ALA A 230 7.74 -16.97 -5.25
C ALA A 230 9.05 -16.55 -5.95
N GLY A 231 9.14 -15.31 -6.43
CA GLY A 231 10.36 -14.74 -7.00
C GLY A 231 11.53 -14.79 -6.03
N ASN A 232 11.31 -14.34 -4.79
CA ASN A 232 12.30 -14.36 -3.72
C ASN A 232 12.77 -15.80 -3.44
N LEU A 233 11.85 -16.77 -3.34
CA LEU A 233 12.14 -18.19 -3.10
C LEU A 233 12.94 -18.82 -4.25
N LEU A 234 12.61 -18.49 -5.50
CA LEU A 234 13.37 -18.94 -6.68
C LEU A 234 14.79 -18.39 -6.68
N GLY A 235 14.98 -17.14 -6.26
CA GLY A 235 16.30 -16.54 -6.05
C GLY A 235 17.16 -17.32 -5.05
N GLN A 236 16.52 -18.03 -4.11
CA GLN A 236 17.15 -18.91 -3.13
C GLN A 236 17.17 -20.40 -3.53
N ASP A 237 16.83 -20.75 -4.78
CA ASP A 237 16.71 -22.14 -5.27
C ASP A 237 15.65 -23.00 -4.51
N ARG A 238 14.62 -22.37 -3.93
CA ARG A 238 13.51 -23.05 -3.20
C ARG A 238 12.29 -23.31 -4.10
N TRP A 239 12.51 -24.14 -5.11
CA TRP A 239 11.56 -24.37 -6.21
C TRP A 239 10.20 -24.94 -5.78
N GLU A 240 10.16 -25.97 -4.94
CA GLU A 240 8.88 -26.58 -4.54
C GLU A 240 8.01 -25.60 -3.73
N GLU A 241 8.65 -24.77 -2.90
CA GLU A 241 7.96 -23.75 -2.11
C GLU A 241 7.41 -22.65 -3.02
N ALA A 242 8.22 -22.17 -3.98
CA ALA A 242 7.79 -21.24 -5.02
C ALA A 242 6.58 -21.77 -5.82
N LYS A 243 6.57 -23.07 -6.13
CA LYS A 243 5.44 -23.72 -6.84
C LYS A 243 4.17 -23.74 -6.00
N ASN A 244 4.29 -23.83 -4.68
CA ASN A 244 3.14 -23.84 -3.79
C ASN A 244 2.57 -22.44 -3.59
N VAL A 245 3.41 -21.44 -3.34
CA VAL A 245 2.93 -20.05 -3.17
C VAL A 245 2.31 -19.49 -4.45
N THR A 246 2.81 -19.85 -5.63
CA THR A 246 2.19 -19.44 -6.91
C THR A 246 0.82 -20.06 -7.17
N LYS A 247 0.54 -21.26 -6.63
CA LYS A 247 -0.83 -21.83 -6.68
C LYS A 247 -1.79 -21.00 -5.81
N ILE A 248 -1.33 -20.58 -4.63
CA ILE A 248 -2.11 -19.73 -3.73
C ILE A 248 -2.37 -18.38 -4.41
N ALA A 249 -1.34 -17.78 -5.02
CA ALA A 249 -1.45 -16.54 -5.78
C ALA A 249 -2.57 -16.60 -6.84
N LEU A 250 -2.64 -17.69 -7.64
CA LEU A 250 -3.70 -17.86 -8.65
C LEU A 250 -5.10 -17.91 -8.03
N VAL A 251 -5.27 -18.71 -6.98
CA VAL A 251 -6.59 -18.85 -6.31
C VAL A 251 -7.04 -17.52 -5.74
N LEU A 252 -6.13 -16.76 -5.12
CA LEU A 252 -6.45 -15.44 -4.59
C LEU A 252 -6.79 -14.45 -5.70
N ALA A 253 -6.00 -14.42 -6.77
CA ALA A 253 -6.21 -13.51 -7.90
C ALA A 253 -7.56 -13.77 -8.60
N GLU A 254 -7.93 -15.03 -8.82
CA GLU A 254 -9.21 -15.41 -9.43
C GLU A 254 -10.43 -15.04 -8.56
N ASN A 255 -10.25 -14.84 -7.26
CA ASN A 255 -11.29 -14.46 -6.30
C ASN A 255 -11.09 -13.03 -5.75
N SER A 256 -10.46 -12.16 -6.53
CA SER A 256 -10.13 -10.79 -6.15
C SER A 256 -10.78 -9.74 -7.06
N SER A 257 -10.49 -8.47 -6.82
CA SER A 257 -10.85 -7.35 -7.71
C SER A 257 -9.93 -7.21 -8.93
N MET A 258 -8.91 -8.06 -9.07
CA MET A 258 -7.90 -7.96 -10.12
C MET A 258 -8.54 -7.89 -11.53
N PRO A 259 -8.12 -6.94 -12.40
CA PRO A 259 -8.72 -6.77 -13.71
C PRO A 259 -8.39 -7.95 -14.62
N GLU A 260 -9.31 -8.31 -15.52
CA GLU A 260 -9.15 -9.48 -16.40
C GLU A 260 -7.82 -9.49 -17.19
N GLY A 261 -7.34 -8.32 -17.62
CA GLY A 261 -6.07 -8.19 -18.33
C GLY A 261 -4.87 -8.58 -17.47
N GLU A 262 -4.81 -8.05 -16.25
CA GLU A 262 -3.69 -8.31 -15.34
C GLU A 262 -3.75 -9.72 -14.74
N LEU A 263 -4.96 -10.22 -14.47
CA LEU A 263 -5.17 -11.62 -14.11
C LEU A 263 -4.66 -12.54 -15.22
N GLY A 264 -4.93 -12.22 -16.49
CA GLY A 264 -4.41 -12.94 -17.64
C GLY A 264 -2.88 -12.92 -17.73
N ASP A 265 -2.27 -11.75 -17.48
CA ASP A 265 -0.82 -11.60 -17.46
C ASP A 265 -0.18 -12.41 -16.32
N LEU A 266 -0.76 -12.36 -15.11
CA LEU A 266 -0.31 -13.15 -13.95
C LEU A 266 -0.44 -14.65 -14.22
N GLN A 267 -1.58 -15.09 -14.76
CA GLN A 267 -1.81 -16.49 -15.16
C GLN A 267 -0.77 -16.95 -16.18
N GLN A 268 -0.46 -16.12 -17.17
CA GLN A 268 0.56 -16.43 -18.16
C GLN A 268 1.96 -16.54 -17.53
N CYS A 269 2.34 -15.57 -16.68
CA CYS A 269 3.64 -15.59 -16.00
C CYS A 269 3.80 -16.83 -15.10
N ILE A 270 2.77 -17.20 -14.33
CA ILE A 270 2.80 -18.41 -13.50
C ILE A 270 2.84 -19.69 -14.35
N HIS A 271 2.12 -19.71 -15.47
CA HIS A 271 2.18 -20.85 -16.40
C HIS A 271 3.59 -21.04 -16.98
N GLU A 272 4.21 -19.97 -17.48
CA GLU A 272 5.58 -19.99 -17.99
C GLU A 272 6.56 -20.44 -16.91
N LEU A 273 6.40 -19.93 -15.68
CA LEU A 273 7.20 -20.34 -14.53
C LEU A 273 7.09 -21.85 -14.30
N TRP A 274 5.87 -22.39 -14.18
CA TRP A 274 5.68 -23.83 -13.92
C TRP A 274 6.25 -24.72 -15.01
N VAL A 275 6.19 -24.29 -16.28
CA VAL A 275 6.81 -25.02 -17.40
C VAL A 275 8.34 -25.09 -17.25
N GLU A 276 8.98 -24.08 -16.65
CA GLU A 276 10.43 -24.12 -16.39
C GLU A 276 10.82 -25.00 -15.19
N MET A 277 9.87 -25.26 -14.28
CA MET A 277 10.07 -26.04 -13.07
C MET A 277 9.95 -27.56 -13.30
N ASP A 278 9.21 -27.97 -14.33
CA ASP A 278 9.01 -29.37 -14.73
C ASP A 278 10.13 -29.89 -15.67
#